data_AF-A0A7C8K3D5-F1
#
_entry.id   AF-A0A7C8K3D5-F1
#
_cell.length_a   1.000
_cell.length_b   1.000
_cell.length_c   1.000
_cell.angle_alpha   90.00
_cell.angle_beta   90.00
_cell.angle_gamma   90.00
#
_symmetry.space_group_name_H-M   'P 1'
#
loop_
_entity.id
_entity.type
_entity.pdbx_description
1 polymer ?
#
loop_
_entity_poly.entity_id
_entity_poly.type
_entity_poly.pdbx_seq_one_letter_code
_entity_poly.pdbx_strand_id
1 'polypeptide(L)'
;MIPKVLTAKEKEREMQAKYERQLAGIPEQPPTVEYVPNEDYYNPPQYTKWEYLKMAMTPRPKIPATLTTTYQFHDPYAENTNLFDYRDMYPDRSEETLRRWFPRYYQSDDEERLAERYVEDASASLSVTSRPSSYDTHIAKMLEARLEQAQILKKVVEAIKDLVQDCNFDCNDAGIQLQAMDNSHVALVSMKLGSEGFSPYRCDRNIALGINLNSLMKVLRAAANEDLLTLKAEDQPDSLNLLFESSSQDRLSEYDIKLMDIDQEHLGIPDTEYAATITLPSAEFQRICRDLSALSESVSIEANKDGVKFACSGDIGNGSVTLRPHTNVEDEDKSTKIELTEPVNLTFSLKYLVNFCKASSLSATVRLCLSNEVPLLVEYQMGAGYLRFYLAPKIGDEE
;
A
#
# COMPACT_ATOMS: atom_id res chain seq x y z
N MET A 1 23.62 -20.28 -28.27
CA MET A 1 24.96 -19.94 -27.75
C MET A 1 25.04 -18.43 -27.59
N ILE A 2 25.63 -17.91 -26.53
CA ILE A 2 25.79 -16.47 -26.28
C ILE A 2 27.27 -16.10 -26.55
N PRO A 3 27.58 -14.89 -27.05
CA PRO A 3 28.95 -14.38 -27.10
C PRO A 3 29.60 -14.49 -25.72
N LYS A 4 30.76 -15.17 -25.63
CA LYS A 4 31.51 -15.33 -24.38
C LYS A 4 31.95 -13.97 -23.87
N VAL A 5 31.51 -13.62 -22.66
CA VAL A 5 31.95 -12.40 -21.98
C VAL A 5 33.34 -12.64 -21.40
N LEU A 6 34.35 -11.91 -21.90
CA LEU A 6 35.71 -11.98 -21.40
C LEU A 6 35.81 -11.42 -19.97
N THR A 7 36.52 -12.12 -19.10
CA THR A 7 36.83 -11.65 -17.73
C THR A 7 37.75 -10.42 -17.79
N ALA A 8 37.83 -9.66 -16.69
CA ALA A 8 38.65 -8.43 -16.64
C ALA A 8 40.12 -8.67 -17.00
N LYS A 9 40.72 -9.77 -16.51
CA LYS A 9 42.10 -10.18 -16.84
C LYS A 9 42.27 -10.55 -18.31
N GLU A 10 41.26 -11.15 -18.93
CA GLU A 10 41.30 -11.51 -20.35
C GLU A 10 41.18 -10.26 -21.24
N LYS A 11 40.32 -9.31 -20.86
CA LYS A 11 40.20 -8.00 -21.54
C LYS A 11 41.49 -7.20 -21.47
N GLU A 12 42.15 -7.14 -20.30
CA GLU A 12 43.45 -6.48 -20.16
C GLU A 12 44.51 -7.12 -21.06
N ARG A 13 44.56 -8.46 -21.09
CA ARG A 13 45.51 -9.19 -21.92
C ARG A 13 45.24 -9.02 -23.41
N GLU A 14 43.99 -8.93 -23.82
CA GLU A 14 43.61 -8.65 -25.21
C GLU A 14 43.93 -7.20 -25.61
N MET A 15 43.71 -6.24 -24.71
CA MET A 15 44.09 -4.84 -24.90
C MET A 15 45.60 -4.68 -25.02
N GLN A 16 46.37 -5.39 -24.20
CA GLN A 16 47.83 -5.40 -24.25
C GLN A 16 48.35 -6.02 -25.55
N ALA A 17 47.78 -7.16 -25.97
CA ALA A 17 48.12 -7.80 -27.24
C ALA A 17 47.77 -6.93 -28.46
N LYS A 18 46.66 -6.18 -28.38
CA LYS A 18 46.25 -5.22 -29.41
C LYS A 18 47.25 -4.06 -29.52
N TYR A 19 47.70 -3.53 -28.39
CA TYR A 19 48.71 -2.48 -28.32
C TYR A 19 50.07 -2.94 -28.90
N GLU A 20 50.52 -4.14 -28.54
CA GLU A 20 51.77 -4.73 -29.06
C GLU A 20 51.71 -4.99 -30.57
N ARG A 21 50.57 -5.45 -31.11
CA ARG A 21 50.38 -5.64 -32.55
C ARG A 21 50.37 -4.33 -33.33
N GLN A 22 49.82 -3.27 -32.73
CA GLN A 22 49.82 -1.92 -33.30
C GLN A 22 51.25 -1.37 -33.41
N LEU A 23 52.07 -1.59 -32.38
CA LEU A 23 53.50 -1.28 -32.39
C LEU A 23 54.27 -2.10 -33.44
N ALA A 24 53.86 -3.34 -33.70
CA ALA A 24 54.46 -4.22 -34.70
C ALA A 24 53.99 -3.97 -36.15
N GLY A 25 53.06 -3.03 -36.38
CA GLY A 25 52.55 -2.69 -37.71
C GLY A 25 51.73 -3.81 -38.38
N ILE A 26 51.20 -4.76 -37.62
CA ILE A 26 50.41 -5.89 -38.14
C ILE A 26 48.95 -5.45 -38.28
N PRO A 27 48.30 -5.67 -39.44
CA PRO A 27 46.91 -5.27 -39.66
C PRO A 27 45.94 -5.99 -38.72
N GLU A 28 44.91 -5.26 -38.28
CA GLU A 28 43.93 -5.72 -37.30
C GLU A 28 43.03 -6.81 -37.91
N GLN A 29 43.00 -8.00 -37.29
CA GLN A 29 42.05 -9.05 -37.68
C GLN A 29 40.67 -8.79 -37.05
N PRO A 30 39.57 -9.16 -37.72
CA PRO A 30 38.23 -9.03 -37.17
C PRO A 30 38.10 -9.85 -35.87
N PRO A 31 37.35 -9.36 -34.87
CA PRO A 31 37.22 -10.02 -33.58
C PRO A 31 36.62 -11.41 -33.74
N THR A 32 37.30 -12.42 -33.20
CA THR A 32 36.81 -13.80 -33.20
C THR A 32 35.84 -13.94 -32.03
N VAL A 33 34.53 -13.91 -32.30
CA VAL A 33 33.51 -14.07 -31.25
C VAL A 33 33.40 -15.55 -30.91
N GLU A 34 33.95 -15.95 -29.77
CA GLU A 34 33.70 -17.28 -29.20
C GLU A 34 32.27 -17.35 -28.64
N TYR A 35 31.55 -18.40 -29.00
CA TYR A 35 30.18 -18.64 -28.55
C TYR A 35 30.15 -19.78 -27.54
N VAL A 36 29.48 -19.59 -26.40
CA VAL A 36 29.31 -20.62 -25.36
C VAL A 36 27.85 -21.12 -25.30
N PRO A 37 27.59 -22.42 -25.02
CA PRO A 37 26.25 -22.96 -24.82
C PRO A 37 25.49 -22.15 -23.74
N ASN A 38 24.21 -21.89 -24.00
CA ASN A 38 23.38 -21.06 -23.13
C ASN A 38 22.73 -21.94 -22.05
N GLU A 39 23.44 -22.24 -20.97
CA GLU A 39 22.94 -23.18 -19.95
C GLU A 39 22.34 -22.55 -18.70
N ASP A 40 22.60 -21.28 -18.37
CA ASP A 40 21.98 -20.62 -17.22
C ASP A 40 22.09 -19.10 -17.40
N TYR A 41 20.97 -18.36 -17.54
CA TYR A 41 20.79 -16.94 -17.13
C TYR A 41 19.43 -16.42 -17.64
N TYR A 42 18.37 -16.61 -16.83
CA TYR A 42 17.20 -15.73 -16.87
C TYR A 42 17.48 -14.61 -15.86
N ASN A 43 17.91 -13.44 -16.33
CA ASN A 43 17.97 -12.24 -15.50
C ASN A 43 16.84 -11.32 -15.95
N PRO A 44 15.64 -11.38 -15.33
CA PRO A 44 14.62 -10.39 -15.62
C PRO A 44 15.18 -9.02 -15.19
N PRO A 45 14.90 -7.94 -15.94
CA PRO A 45 15.32 -6.61 -15.55
C PRO A 45 14.83 -6.35 -14.13
N GLN A 46 15.77 -6.15 -13.20
CA GLN A 46 15.45 -5.76 -11.83
C GLN A 46 15.00 -4.30 -11.87
N TYR A 47 13.71 -4.09 -12.10
CA TYR A 47 13.10 -2.82 -11.74
C TYR A 47 13.11 -2.74 -10.22
N THR A 48 13.65 -1.65 -9.69
CA THR A 48 13.39 -1.26 -8.32
C THR A 48 11.89 -1.13 -8.12
N LYS A 49 11.40 -1.36 -6.90
CA LYS A 49 9.97 -1.25 -6.55
C LYS A 49 9.36 0.09 -7.01
N TRP A 50 10.17 1.14 -7.06
CA TRP A 50 9.81 2.46 -7.55
C TRP A 50 9.70 2.57 -9.07
N GLU A 51 10.56 1.92 -9.84
CA GLU A 51 10.44 1.91 -11.32
C GLU A 51 9.17 1.19 -11.76
N TYR A 52 8.79 0.12 -11.06
CA TYR A 52 7.52 -0.57 -11.30
C TYR A 52 6.31 0.31 -10.97
N LEU A 53 6.33 0.99 -9.81
CA LEU A 53 5.28 1.92 -9.41
C LEU A 53 5.17 3.10 -10.38
N LYS A 54 6.30 3.65 -10.83
CA LYS A 54 6.38 4.74 -11.81
C LYS A 54 5.84 4.32 -13.19
N MET A 55 6.06 3.06 -13.60
CA MET A 55 5.47 2.47 -14.81
C MET A 55 3.95 2.23 -14.67
N ALA A 56 3.47 1.87 -13.48
CA ALA A 56 2.04 1.66 -13.23
C ALA A 56 1.28 3.01 -13.16
N MET A 57 1.92 4.05 -12.63
CA MET A 57 1.35 5.39 -12.45
C MET A 57 1.41 6.26 -13.72
N THR A 58 2.10 5.84 -14.79
CA THR A 58 2.19 6.60 -16.05
C THR A 58 1.11 6.14 -17.06
N PRO A 59 0.27 7.04 -17.59
CA PRO A 59 -0.74 6.68 -18.57
C PRO A 59 -0.09 6.22 -19.88
N ARG A 60 -0.41 5.00 -20.33
CA ARG A 60 0.15 4.44 -21.56
C ARG A 60 -0.37 5.20 -22.80
N PRO A 61 0.49 5.63 -23.73
CA PRO A 61 0.02 6.13 -25.02
C PRO A 61 -0.71 5.01 -25.78
N LYS A 62 -1.79 5.37 -26.48
CA LYS A 62 -2.56 4.44 -27.32
C LYS A 62 -1.70 4.01 -28.52
N ILE A 63 -0.98 2.89 -28.37
CA ILE A 63 -0.25 2.27 -29.48
C ILE A 63 -1.26 1.45 -30.30
N PRO A 64 -1.39 1.67 -31.62
CA PRO A 64 -2.23 0.84 -32.48
C PRO A 64 -1.68 -0.60 -32.52
N ALA A 65 -2.57 -1.59 -32.37
CA ALA A 65 -2.21 -3.00 -32.32
C ALA A 65 -1.53 -3.44 -33.63
N THR A 66 -0.20 -3.56 -33.61
CA THR A 66 0.53 -4.31 -34.61
C THR A 66 0.54 -5.79 -34.21
N LEU A 67 0.17 -6.65 -35.17
CA LEU A 67 0.13 -8.10 -35.05
C LEU A 67 1.51 -8.64 -34.61
N THR A 68 1.68 -8.78 -33.30
CA THR A 68 2.73 -9.60 -32.73
C THR A 68 2.02 -10.86 -32.27
N THR A 69 2.39 -12.01 -32.84
CA THR A 69 1.92 -13.31 -32.37
C THR A 69 2.36 -13.47 -30.91
N THR A 70 1.44 -13.21 -29.99
CA THR A 70 1.67 -13.41 -28.57
C THR A 70 1.69 -14.92 -28.30
N TYR A 71 2.86 -15.46 -27.97
CA TYR A 71 2.91 -16.77 -27.32
C TYR A 71 2.28 -16.61 -25.94
N GLN A 72 1.13 -17.25 -25.72
CA GLN A 72 0.56 -17.39 -24.38
C GLN A 72 1.50 -18.29 -23.57
N PHE A 73 2.23 -17.69 -22.62
CA PHE A 73 2.94 -18.44 -21.61
C PHE A 73 1.94 -18.82 -20.51
N HIS A 74 1.80 -20.13 -20.29
CA HIS A 74 1.02 -20.68 -19.19
C HIS A 74 1.69 -20.30 -17.87
N ASP A 75 0.94 -19.74 -16.93
CA ASP A 75 1.41 -19.45 -15.59
C ASP A 75 1.65 -20.77 -14.82
N PRO A 76 2.90 -21.09 -14.43
CA PRO A 76 3.19 -22.30 -13.66
C PRO A 76 2.82 -22.17 -12.17
N TYR A 77 2.26 -21.04 -11.73
CA TYR A 77 1.86 -20.78 -10.35
C TYR A 77 0.34 -20.75 -10.13
N ALA A 78 -0.45 -21.19 -11.11
CA ALA A 78 -1.88 -21.38 -10.91
C ALA A 78 -2.12 -22.53 -9.91
N GLU A 79 -2.64 -22.20 -8.72
CA GLU A 79 -2.86 -23.09 -7.56
C GLU A 79 -3.92 -24.20 -7.76
N ASN A 80 -4.22 -24.62 -8.99
CA ASN A 80 -5.22 -25.67 -9.23
C ASN A 80 -4.95 -26.52 -10.47
N THR A 81 -3.75 -27.08 -10.58
CA THR A 81 -3.51 -28.26 -11.42
C THR A 81 -2.89 -29.38 -10.61
N ASN A 82 -3.67 -30.46 -10.46
CA ASN A 82 -3.25 -31.76 -9.94
C ASN A 82 -1.83 -32.15 -10.38
N LEU A 83 -1.07 -32.72 -9.45
CA LEU A 83 0.22 -33.40 -9.61
C LEU A 83 0.67 -33.62 -11.07
N PHE A 84 1.51 -32.72 -11.56
CA PHE A 84 2.37 -32.98 -12.71
C PHE A 84 3.79 -33.13 -12.21
N ASP A 85 4.37 -34.33 -12.31
CA ASP A 85 5.75 -34.59 -11.93
C ASP A 85 6.68 -33.89 -12.94
N TYR A 86 7.45 -32.90 -12.48
CA TYR A 86 8.38 -32.11 -13.31
C TYR A 86 9.48 -32.98 -13.96
N ARG A 87 9.69 -34.20 -13.45
CA ARG A 87 10.57 -35.21 -14.07
C ARG A 87 10.10 -35.61 -15.47
N ASP A 88 8.79 -35.57 -15.74
CA ASP A 88 8.22 -35.91 -17.05
C ASP A 88 8.41 -34.78 -18.08
N MET A 89 8.56 -33.53 -17.65
CA MET A 89 8.82 -32.40 -18.54
C MET A 89 10.28 -32.29 -18.98
N TYR A 90 11.22 -32.84 -18.21
CA TYR A 90 12.66 -32.75 -18.47
C TYR A 90 13.37 -34.12 -18.37
N PRO A 91 12.97 -35.11 -19.20
CA PRO A 91 13.50 -36.48 -19.12
C PRO A 91 14.99 -36.58 -19.43
N ASP A 92 15.54 -35.60 -20.16
CA ASP A 92 16.93 -35.57 -20.61
C ASP A 92 17.88 -34.85 -19.63
N ARG A 93 17.39 -34.44 -18.44
CA ARG A 93 18.17 -33.68 -17.46
C ARG A 93 18.51 -34.51 -16.24
N SER A 94 19.74 -34.33 -15.75
CA SER A 94 20.22 -35.04 -14.57
C SER A 94 19.54 -34.55 -13.29
N GLU A 95 19.39 -35.43 -12.29
CA GLU A 95 18.80 -35.13 -10.98
C GLU A 95 19.49 -33.95 -10.28
N GLU A 96 20.81 -33.82 -10.42
CA GLU A 96 21.58 -32.68 -9.88
C GLU A 96 21.17 -31.35 -10.51
N THR A 97 20.87 -31.34 -11.81
CA THR A 97 20.39 -30.14 -12.52
C THR A 97 19.00 -29.75 -12.06
N LEU A 98 18.09 -30.73 -11.91
CA LEU A 98 16.71 -30.50 -11.47
C LEU A 98 16.64 -29.98 -10.03
N ARG A 99 17.46 -30.51 -9.12
CA ARG A 99 17.59 -30.00 -7.73
C ARG A 99 18.03 -28.55 -7.67
N ARG A 100 18.93 -28.15 -8.58
CA ARG A 100 19.45 -26.79 -8.65
C ARG A 100 18.41 -25.80 -9.18
N TRP A 101 17.57 -26.25 -10.12
CA TRP A 101 16.52 -25.43 -10.73
C TRP A 101 15.26 -25.34 -9.86
N PHE A 102 14.97 -26.37 -9.06
CA PHE A 102 13.77 -26.44 -8.20
C PHE A 102 14.11 -26.75 -6.72
N PRO A 103 14.90 -25.92 -6.03
CA PRO A 103 15.41 -26.23 -4.69
C PRO A 103 14.33 -26.27 -3.58
N ARG A 104 13.19 -25.57 -3.76
CA ARG A 104 12.09 -25.58 -2.77
C ARG A 104 11.31 -26.90 -2.71
N TYR A 105 11.30 -27.69 -3.77
CA TYR A 105 10.59 -28.98 -3.83
C TYR A 105 11.39 -30.14 -3.23
N TYR A 106 12.70 -29.98 -3.02
CA TYR A 106 13.53 -30.96 -2.33
C TYR A 106 13.65 -30.70 -0.82
N GLN A 107 13.21 -29.53 -0.35
CA GLN A 107 13.17 -29.21 1.08
C GLN A 107 11.96 -29.86 1.78
N SER A 108 10.88 -30.17 1.06
CA SER A 108 9.71 -30.87 1.63
C SER A 108 9.97 -32.35 1.91
N ASP A 109 10.70 -33.05 1.03
CA ASP A 109 10.86 -34.51 1.10
C ASP A 109 11.74 -34.97 2.29
N ASP A 110 12.70 -34.14 2.71
CA ASP A 110 13.56 -34.45 3.87
C ASP A 110 12.87 -34.14 5.21
N GLU A 111 11.94 -33.17 5.26
CA GLU A 111 11.13 -32.88 6.46
C GLU A 111 9.94 -33.86 6.62
N GLU A 112 9.31 -34.29 5.52
CA GLU A 112 8.24 -35.31 5.55
C GLU A 112 8.77 -36.68 6.04
N ARG A 113 9.96 -37.10 5.61
CA ARG A 113 10.58 -38.34 6.10
C ARG A 113 10.96 -38.32 7.58
N LEU A 114 11.22 -37.14 8.13
CA LEU A 114 11.44 -36.95 9.56
C LEU A 114 10.12 -36.95 10.33
N ALA A 115 9.04 -36.40 9.76
CA ALA A 115 7.70 -36.42 10.34
C ALA A 115 7.08 -37.84 10.38
N GLU A 116 7.26 -38.65 9.32
CA GLU A 116 6.70 -40.01 9.26
C GLU A 116 7.29 -40.95 10.34
N ARG A 117 8.57 -40.78 10.71
CA ARG A 117 9.17 -41.56 11.82
C ARG A 117 8.64 -41.20 13.19
N TYR A 118 8.11 -39.98 13.39
CA TYR A 118 7.50 -39.58 14.66
C TYR A 118 6.04 -40.05 14.79
N VAL A 119 5.36 -40.30 13.67
CA VAL A 119 3.94 -40.69 13.66
C VAL A 119 3.75 -42.20 13.91
N GLU A 120 4.69 -43.05 13.49
CA GLU A 120 4.61 -44.51 13.77
C GLU A 120 4.69 -44.82 15.27
N ASP A 121 5.54 -44.12 16.03
CA ASP A 121 5.71 -44.33 17.48
C ASP A 121 4.50 -43.85 18.31
N ALA A 122 3.67 -42.93 17.79
CA ALA A 122 2.51 -42.38 18.50
C ALA A 122 1.21 -43.19 18.33
N SER A 123 1.18 -44.15 17.39
CA SER A 123 0.00 -44.95 17.08
C SER A 123 -0.26 -46.13 18.04
N ALA A 124 0.63 -46.35 19.02
CA ALA A 124 0.58 -47.48 19.93
C ALA A 124 0.08 -47.13 21.35
N SER A 125 -0.91 -46.25 21.51
CA SER A 125 -1.72 -46.21 22.75
C SER A 125 -2.95 -45.32 22.63
N LEU A 126 -4.14 -45.92 22.71
CA LEU A 126 -5.26 -45.58 23.61
C LEU A 126 -6.64 -45.85 23.00
N SER A 127 -7.39 -46.64 23.77
CA SER A 127 -8.70 -47.20 23.51
C SER A 127 -9.86 -46.24 23.77
N VAL A 128 -10.89 -46.41 22.95
CA VAL A 128 -12.30 -45.99 23.04
C VAL A 128 -12.85 -45.80 24.47
N THR A 129 -13.48 -44.64 24.77
CA THR A 129 -14.70 -44.58 25.60
C THR A 129 -15.56 -43.31 25.35
N SER A 130 -16.83 -43.55 24.99
CA SER A 130 -18.09 -42.78 25.10
C SER A 130 -18.14 -41.24 25.27
N ARG A 131 -18.96 -40.61 24.40
CA ARG A 131 -19.57 -39.27 24.51
C ARG A 131 -20.50 -39.11 25.74
N PRO A 132 -20.76 -37.86 26.15
CA PRO A 132 -22.15 -37.38 26.08
C PRO A 132 -22.33 -36.08 25.31
N SER A 133 -23.54 -35.94 24.77
CA SER A 133 -24.06 -34.84 23.96
C SER A 133 -24.36 -33.60 24.80
N SER A 134 -23.76 -32.47 24.45
CA SER A 134 -24.31 -31.13 24.69
C SER A 134 -24.21 -30.35 23.39
N TYR A 135 -25.33 -29.76 22.98
CA TYR A 135 -25.42 -28.89 21.83
C TYR A 135 -24.61 -27.61 22.12
N ASP A 136 -23.36 -27.56 21.65
CA ASP A 136 -22.65 -26.30 21.52
C ASP A 136 -23.26 -25.54 20.35
N THR A 137 -24.02 -24.50 20.68
CA THR A 137 -24.44 -23.46 19.75
C THR A 137 -23.17 -22.91 19.09
N HIS A 138 -23.03 -23.06 17.78
CA HIS A 138 -21.92 -22.47 17.01
C HIS A 138 -21.82 -20.96 17.28
N ILE A 139 -20.93 -20.53 18.18
CA ILE A 139 -20.49 -19.14 18.26
C ILE A 139 -19.49 -18.95 17.11
N ALA A 140 -19.99 -18.75 15.90
CA ALA A 140 -19.16 -18.28 14.79
C ALA A 140 -19.02 -16.76 14.90
N LYS A 141 -18.30 -16.26 15.92
CA LYS A 141 -17.92 -14.84 16.00
C LYS A 141 -16.50 -14.70 15.52
N MET A 142 -16.30 -14.09 14.34
CA MET A 142 -14.98 -14.00 13.71
C MET A 142 -14.41 -12.57 13.74
N LEU A 143 -15.27 -11.54 13.74
CA LEU A 143 -14.89 -10.16 14.07
C LEU A 143 -15.91 -9.55 15.05
N GLU A 144 -15.42 -9.00 16.16
CA GLU A 144 -16.19 -8.15 17.07
C GLU A 144 -15.31 -6.96 17.48
N ALA A 145 -15.62 -5.77 16.96
CA ALA A 145 -14.85 -4.56 17.21
C ALA A 145 -15.77 -3.45 17.71
N ARG A 146 -15.60 -3.02 18.96
CA ARG A 146 -16.43 -1.99 19.60
C ARG A 146 -15.67 -0.69 19.78
N LEU A 147 -16.15 0.37 19.14
CA LEU A 147 -15.67 1.74 19.33
C LEU A 147 -16.50 2.42 20.41
N GLU A 148 -15.82 3.11 21.33
CA GLU A 148 -16.49 3.90 22.37
C GLU A 148 -17.29 5.08 21.79
N GLN A 149 -16.84 5.59 20.65
CA GLN A 149 -17.46 6.73 19.99
C GLN A 149 -17.62 6.47 18.48
N ALA A 150 -18.88 6.30 18.05
CA ALA A 150 -19.24 6.10 16.65
C ALA A 150 -18.79 7.26 15.74
N GLN A 151 -18.63 8.47 16.30
CA GLN A 151 -18.15 9.63 15.54
C GLN A 151 -16.79 9.42 14.86
N ILE A 152 -15.91 8.57 15.42
CA ILE A 152 -14.57 8.35 14.86
C ILE A 152 -14.70 7.76 13.47
N LEU A 153 -15.39 6.62 13.34
CA LEU A 153 -15.60 5.97 12.04
C LEU A 153 -16.44 6.84 11.10
N LYS A 154 -17.44 7.55 11.63
CA LYS A 154 -18.26 8.49 10.85
C LYS A 154 -17.44 9.60 10.20
N LYS A 155 -16.53 10.21 10.95
CA LYS A 155 -15.62 11.26 10.45
C LYS A 155 -14.60 10.71 9.44
N VAL A 156 -14.08 9.50 9.66
CA VAL A 156 -13.20 8.82 8.69
C VAL A 156 -13.92 8.61 7.37
N VAL A 157 -15.08 7.94 7.40
CA VAL A 157 -15.87 7.65 6.19
C VAL A 157 -16.27 8.94 5.48
N GLU A 158 -16.64 9.99 6.22
CA GLU A 158 -16.94 11.30 5.66
C GLU A 158 -15.75 11.94 4.94
N ALA A 159 -14.54 11.77 5.44
CA ALA A 159 -13.33 12.30 4.81
C ALA A 159 -12.93 11.56 3.53
N ILE A 160 -13.23 10.25 3.43
CA ILE A 160 -12.74 9.40 2.33
C ILE A 160 -13.76 9.12 1.22
N LYS A 161 -15.07 9.19 1.50
CA LYS A 161 -16.15 8.82 0.55
C LYS A 161 -16.14 9.58 -0.79
N ASP A 162 -15.56 10.79 -0.81
CA ASP A 162 -15.50 11.63 -2.00
C ASP A 162 -14.26 11.35 -2.85
N LEU A 163 -13.31 10.58 -2.33
CA LEU A 163 -12.11 10.11 -3.04
C LEU A 163 -12.30 8.69 -3.57
N VAL A 164 -12.93 7.82 -2.76
CA VAL A 164 -13.09 6.40 -3.04
C VAL A 164 -14.55 6.02 -2.82
N GLN A 165 -15.13 5.28 -3.77
CA GLN A 165 -16.53 4.83 -3.67
C GLN A 165 -16.64 3.51 -2.91
N ASP A 166 -15.76 2.56 -3.23
CA ASP A 166 -15.76 1.19 -2.74
C ASP A 166 -14.35 0.85 -2.24
N CYS A 167 -14.25 0.24 -1.05
CA CYS A 167 -12.97 -0.12 -0.46
C CYS A 167 -13.11 -1.33 0.47
N ASN A 168 -11.98 -2.01 0.71
CA ASN A 168 -11.87 -3.04 1.73
C ASN A 168 -11.41 -2.44 3.06
N PHE A 169 -12.10 -2.83 4.14
CA PHE A 169 -11.59 -2.71 5.50
C PHE A 169 -10.97 -4.06 5.89
N ASP A 170 -9.65 -4.10 5.98
CA ASP A 170 -8.93 -5.30 6.38
C ASP A 170 -8.85 -5.32 7.90
N CYS A 171 -9.41 -6.36 8.49
CA CYS A 171 -9.36 -6.58 9.92
C CYS A 171 -8.41 -7.74 10.20
N ASN A 172 -7.52 -7.55 11.16
CA ASN A 172 -6.58 -8.56 11.66
C ASN A 172 -6.42 -8.39 13.18
N ASP A 173 -5.57 -9.20 13.80
CA ASP A 173 -5.28 -9.10 15.24
C ASP A 173 -4.77 -7.72 15.69
N ALA A 174 -4.06 -7.01 14.82
CA ALA A 174 -3.51 -5.69 15.11
C ALA A 174 -4.54 -4.54 15.02
N GLY A 175 -5.68 -4.74 14.37
CA GLY A 175 -6.72 -3.73 14.22
C GLY A 175 -7.39 -3.72 12.85
N ILE A 176 -7.99 -2.58 12.51
CA ILE A 176 -8.68 -2.35 11.23
C ILE A 176 -7.87 -1.36 10.39
N GLN A 177 -7.57 -1.73 9.16
CA GLN A 177 -6.87 -0.89 8.20
C GLN A 177 -7.65 -0.78 6.89
N LEU A 178 -7.37 0.27 6.13
CA LEU A 178 -7.96 0.51 4.83
C LEU A 178 -6.91 1.18 3.96
N GLN A 179 -6.77 0.68 2.75
CA GLN A 179 -5.93 1.30 1.74
C GLN A 179 -6.68 1.31 0.41
N ALA A 180 -6.76 2.48 -0.22
CA ALA A 180 -7.42 2.62 -1.51
C ALA A 180 -6.83 3.77 -2.33
N MET A 181 -6.86 3.61 -3.64
CA MET A 181 -6.52 4.67 -4.60
C MET A 181 -7.80 5.36 -5.09
N ASP A 182 -7.68 6.62 -5.47
CA ASP A 182 -8.74 7.32 -6.19
C ASP A 182 -8.85 6.83 -7.65
N ASN A 183 -9.96 7.17 -8.32
CA ASN A 183 -10.21 6.75 -9.71
C ASN A 183 -9.14 7.23 -10.72
N SER A 184 -8.36 8.25 -10.40
CA SER A 184 -7.29 8.74 -11.26
C SER A 184 -5.90 8.16 -10.92
N HIS A 185 -5.80 7.38 -9.84
CA HIS A 185 -4.54 6.84 -9.31
C HIS A 185 -3.48 7.91 -8.94
N VAL A 186 -3.93 9.14 -8.64
CA VAL A 186 -3.08 10.27 -8.26
C VAL A 186 -3.02 10.44 -6.74
N ALA A 187 -4.06 10.00 -6.04
CA ALA A 187 -4.18 10.07 -4.58
C ALA A 187 -4.40 8.67 -3.98
N LEU A 188 -3.72 8.41 -2.87
CA LEU A 188 -3.89 7.20 -2.07
C LEU A 188 -4.31 7.57 -0.66
N VAL A 189 -5.30 6.87 -0.13
CA VAL A 189 -5.70 6.95 1.27
C VAL A 189 -5.22 5.70 2.01
N SER A 190 -4.66 5.90 3.19
CA SER A 190 -4.26 4.84 4.11
C SER A 190 -4.76 5.20 5.50
N MET A 191 -5.64 4.37 6.02
CA MET A 191 -6.21 4.51 7.36
C MET A 191 -5.81 3.30 8.18
N LYS A 192 -5.47 3.55 9.45
CA LYS A 192 -5.18 2.51 10.42
C LYS A 192 -5.81 2.88 11.75
N LEU A 193 -6.55 1.94 12.33
CA LEU A 193 -7.04 1.96 13.70
C LEU A 193 -6.53 0.70 14.40
N GLY A 194 -5.61 0.88 15.34
CA GLY A 194 -5.08 -0.21 16.14
C GLY A 194 -6.15 -0.83 17.04
N SER A 195 -5.95 -2.10 17.40
CA SER A 195 -6.82 -2.86 18.30
C SER A 195 -7.07 -2.15 19.63
N GLU A 196 -6.11 -1.36 20.11
CA GLU A 196 -6.18 -0.54 21.32
C GLU A 196 -7.21 0.60 21.24
N GLY A 197 -7.67 0.95 20.04
CA GLY A 197 -8.76 1.90 19.81
C GLY A 197 -10.15 1.33 20.04
N PHE A 198 -10.27 0.02 20.30
CA PHE A 198 -11.53 -0.70 20.44
C PHE A 198 -11.62 -1.38 21.82
N SER A 199 -12.83 -1.49 22.35
CA SER A 199 -13.10 -2.07 23.67
C SER A 199 -14.49 -2.74 23.68
N PRO A 200 -14.59 -4.07 23.47
CA PRO A 200 -13.51 -5.01 23.12
C PRO A 200 -13.14 -5.03 21.63
N TYR A 201 -11.97 -5.61 21.33
CA TYR A 201 -11.54 -6.00 19.98
C TYR A 201 -11.27 -7.51 19.92
N ARG A 202 -11.82 -8.18 18.91
CA ARG A 202 -11.52 -9.58 18.60
C ARG A 202 -11.61 -9.78 17.09
N CYS A 203 -10.54 -10.30 16.50
CA CYS A 203 -10.48 -10.70 15.10
C CYS A 203 -9.76 -12.05 15.06
N ASP A 204 -10.50 -13.13 14.80
CA ASP A 204 -9.97 -14.50 14.88
C ASP A 204 -9.17 -14.88 13.63
N ARG A 205 -9.49 -14.27 12.49
CA ARG A 205 -8.85 -14.48 11.18
C ARG A 205 -8.80 -13.17 10.42
N ASN A 206 -7.81 -13.03 9.56
CA ASN A 206 -7.72 -11.90 8.66
C ASN A 206 -8.93 -11.90 7.71
N ILE A 207 -9.69 -10.81 7.72
CA ILE A 207 -10.94 -10.68 6.99
C ILE A 207 -10.97 -9.33 6.27
N ALA A 208 -11.31 -9.36 4.98
CA ALA A 208 -11.48 -8.16 4.18
C ALA A 208 -12.98 -7.87 4.03
N LEU A 209 -13.41 -6.69 4.45
CA LEU A 209 -14.81 -6.27 4.38
C LEU A 209 -14.97 -5.25 3.25
N GLY A 210 -15.40 -5.71 2.07
CA GLY A 210 -15.65 -4.83 0.92
C GLY A 210 -16.96 -4.09 1.05
N ILE A 211 -16.89 -2.76 1.18
CA ILE A 211 -18.03 -1.92 1.51
C ILE A 211 -18.08 -0.69 0.59
N ASN A 212 -19.28 -0.39 0.10
CA ASN A 212 -19.56 0.90 -0.52
C ASN A 212 -19.64 2.02 0.54
N LEU A 213 -18.74 2.99 0.48
CA LEU A 213 -18.60 4.05 1.48
C LEU A 213 -19.81 4.99 1.53
N ASN A 214 -20.54 5.16 0.42
CA ASN A 214 -21.79 5.94 0.42
C ASN A 214 -22.91 5.23 1.19
N SER A 215 -23.01 3.90 1.08
CA SER A 215 -23.94 3.09 1.86
C SER A 215 -23.58 3.08 3.34
N LEU A 216 -22.30 2.88 3.67
CA LEU A 216 -21.80 2.94 5.04
C LEU A 216 -22.08 4.30 5.68
N MET A 217 -21.83 5.40 4.97
CA MET A 217 -22.12 6.75 5.46
C MET A 217 -23.61 6.96 5.77
N LYS A 218 -24.54 6.38 4.98
CA LYS A 218 -25.98 6.47 5.25
C LYS A 218 -26.36 5.79 6.56
N VAL A 219 -25.77 4.62 6.84
CA VAL A 219 -26.01 3.88 8.09
C VAL A 219 -25.38 4.62 9.28
N LEU A 220 -24.13 5.10 9.15
CA LEU A 220 -23.45 5.88 10.20
C LEU A 220 -24.14 7.21 10.53
N ARG A 221 -25.00 7.74 9.66
CA ARG A 221 -25.83 8.92 9.96
C ARG A 221 -26.95 8.64 10.96
N ALA A 222 -27.37 7.39 11.12
CA ALA A 222 -28.41 7.02 12.08
C ALA A 222 -27.93 7.04 13.53
N ALA A 223 -26.60 7.02 13.73
CA ALA A 223 -25.94 7.09 15.03
C ALA A 223 -25.68 8.53 15.47
N ALA A 224 -25.89 8.79 16.76
CA ALA A 224 -25.39 9.99 17.43
C ALA A 224 -23.86 9.90 17.61
N ASN A 225 -23.22 11.04 17.87
CA ASN A 225 -21.76 11.11 17.92
C ASN A 225 -21.16 10.34 19.12
N GLU A 226 -21.87 10.32 20.24
CA GLU A 226 -21.49 9.66 21.50
C GLU A 226 -22.06 8.23 21.62
N ASP A 227 -22.72 7.71 20.58
CA ASP A 227 -23.20 6.34 20.60
C ASP A 227 -22.00 5.38 20.48
N LEU A 228 -22.11 4.24 21.17
CA LEU A 228 -21.16 3.14 21.05
C LEU A 228 -21.43 2.42 19.74
N LEU A 229 -20.39 2.08 18.98
CA LEU A 229 -20.51 1.34 17.73
C LEU A 229 -19.84 -0.02 17.85
N THR A 230 -20.57 -1.11 17.62
CA THR A 230 -20.00 -2.45 17.52
C THR A 230 -20.15 -2.98 16.10
N LEU A 231 -19.02 -3.38 15.51
CA LEU A 231 -18.94 -4.04 14.20
C LEU A 231 -18.87 -5.55 14.42
N LYS A 232 -19.73 -6.30 13.74
CA LYS A 232 -19.76 -7.77 13.81
C LYS A 232 -19.79 -8.39 12.42
N ALA A 233 -18.92 -9.36 12.19
CA ALA A 233 -18.89 -10.15 10.97
C ALA A 233 -18.54 -11.62 11.26
N GLU A 234 -19.07 -12.51 10.41
CA GLU A 234 -18.74 -13.93 10.37
C GLU A 234 -17.46 -14.18 9.54
N ASP A 235 -16.99 -15.43 9.40
CA ASP A 235 -15.72 -15.77 8.71
C ASP A 235 -15.77 -15.49 7.20
N GLN A 236 -16.91 -15.83 6.58
CA GLN A 236 -17.22 -15.56 5.17
C GLN A 236 -18.48 -14.69 5.14
N PRO A 237 -18.36 -13.39 5.46
CA PRO A 237 -19.52 -12.57 5.69
C PRO A 237 -20.16 -12.14 4.36
N ASP A 238 -21.44 -12.44 4.20
CA ASP A 238 -22.27 -11.81 3.16
C ASP A 238 -22.67 -10.37 3.54
N SER A 239 -22.61 -10.07 4.84
CA SER A 239 -23.00 -8.77 5.41
C SER A 239 -22.20 -8.42 6.67
N LEU A 240 -21.96 -7.12 6.86
CA LEU A 240 -21.46 -6.54 8.09
C LEU A 240 -22.63 -6.02 8.93
N ASN A 241 -22.68 -6.44 10.19
CA ASN A 241 -23.63 -5.96 11.17
C ASN A 241 -23.04 -4.78 11.96
N LEU A 242 -23.78 -3.68 12.03
CA LEU A 242 -23.44 -2.47 12.79
C LEU A 242 -24.48 -2.26 13.89
N LEU A 243 -24.01 -2.32 15.13
CA LEU A 243 -24.82 -2.11 16.33
C LEU A 243 -24.47 -0.75 16.94
N PHE A 244 -25.46 0.12 17.10
CA PHE A 244 -25.34 1.39 17.81
C PHE A 244 -26.07 1.34 19.14
N GLU A 245 -25.36 1.59 20.23
CA GLU A 245 -25.93 1.65 21.58
C GLU A 245 -25.83 3.08 22.13
N SER A 246 -26.97 3.69 22.45
CA SER A 246 -27.02 5.01 23.08
C SER A 246 -27.16 4.87 24.59
N SER A 247 -26.12 5.28 25.33
CA SER A 247 -26.10 5.25 26.80
C SER A 247 -27.14 6.19 27.43
N SER A 248 -27.54 7.25 26.71
CA SER A 248 -28.45 8.28 27.22
C SER A 248 -29.93 7.94 27.08
N GLN A 249 -30.29 7.16 26.06
CA GLN A 249 -31.69 6.88 25.69
C GLN A 249 -32.07 5.41 25.81
N ASP A 250 -31.13 4.55 26.27
CA ASP A 250 -31.29 3.09 26.31
C ASP A 250 -31.80 2.55 24.96
N ARG A 251 -31.28 3.14 23.87
CA ARG A 251 -31.68 2.82 22.50
C ARG A 251 -30.60 1.97 21.86
N LEU A 252 -31.02 0.82 21.33
CA LEU A 252 -30.20 -0.07 20.53
C LEU A 252 -30.70 -0.05 19.08
N SER A 253 -29.81 0.24 18.14
CA SER A 253 -30.12 0.25 16.70
C SER A 253 -29.18 -0.70 15.98
N GLU A 254 -29.73 -1.63 15.21
CA GLU A 254 -28.98 -2.66 14.49
C GLU A 254 -29.21 -2.49 12.98
N TYR A 255 -28.13 -2.53 12.21
CA TYR A 255 -28.14 -2.36 10.76
C TYR A 255 -27.22 -3.36 10.08
N ASP A 256 -27.72 -4.04 9.07
CA ASP A 256 -26.93 -4.95 8.24
C ASP A 256 -26.61 -4.29 6.88
N ILE A 257 -25.33 -4.26 6.53
CA ILE A 257 -24.84 -3.78 5.24
C ILE A 257 -24.30 -4.97 4.46
N LYS A 258 -24.79 -5.16 3.22
CA LYS A 258 -24.26 -6.18 2.32
C LYS A 258 -22.82 -5.85 1.94
N LEU A 259 -21.98 -6.87 2.00
CA LEU A 259 -20.60 -6.79 1.56
C LEU A 259 -20.51 -7.06 0.05
N MET A 260 -19.39 -6.67 -0.52
CA MET A 260 -19.07 -6.86 -1.93
C MET A 260 -17.67 -7.44 -2.04
N ASP A 261 -17.46 -8.25 -3.07
CA ASP A 261 -16.14 -8.70 -3.44
C ASP A 261 -15.42 -7.58 -4.18
N ILE A 262 -14.37 -7.04 -3.56
CA ILE A 262 -13.52 -5.99 -4.15
C ILE A 262 -12.11 -6.55 -4.23
N ASP A 263 -11.59 -6.62 -5.45
CA ASP A 263 -10.20 -6.99 -5.69
C ASP A 263 -9.27 -5.95 -5.08
N GLN A 264 -8.33 -6.39 -4.25
CA GLN A 264 -7.47 -5.52 -3.48
C GLN A 264 -6.03 -5.63 -3.93
N GLU A 265 -5.50 -4.54 -4.47
CA GLU A 265 -4.07 -4.37 -4.67
C GLU A 265 -3.49 -3.61 -3.47
N HIS A 266 -2.86 -4.36 -2.56
CA HIS A 266 -2.10 -3.75 -1.47
C HIS A 266 -0.81 -3.12 -2.00
N LEU A 267 -0.70 -1.81 -1.83
CA LEU A 267 0.49 -1.06 -2.15
C LEU A 267 1.37 -0.98 -0.90
N GLY A 268 2.53 -1.63 -0.94
CA GLY A 268 3.50 -1.55 0.14
C GLY A 268 4.16 -0.17 0.18
N ILE A 269 3.70 0.69 1.09
CA ILE A 269 4.24 2.03 1.35
C ILE A 269 5.61 1.88 2.04
N PRO A 270 6.72 2.34 1.45
CA PRO A 270 8.04 2.27 2.07
C PRO A 270 8.22 3.40 3.11
N ASP A 271 9.00 3.10 4.14
CA ASP A 271 9.48 4.14 5.07
C ASP A 271 10.40 5.09 4.31
N THR A 272 9.99 6.35 4.22
CA THR A 272 10.68 7.37 3.42
C THR A 272 11.04 8.56 4.29
N GLU A 273 12.26 9.07 4.09
CA GLU A 273 12.71 10.32 4.72
C GLU A 273 12.15 11.51 3.94
N TYR A 274 11.56 12.46 4.67
CA TYR A 274 11.01 13.68 4.12
C TYR A 274 11.97 14.85 4.34
N ALA A 275 12.08 15.72 3.34
CA ALA A 275 12.95 16.90 3.38
C ALA A 275 12.36 18.03 4.24
N ALA A 276 11.04 18.12 4.30
CA ALA A 276 10.33 19.04 5.17
C ALA A 276 9.16 18.34 5.87
N THR A 277 9.03 18.54 7.18
CA THR A 277 7.89 18.12 7.99
C THR A 277 7.26 19.34 8.66
N ILE A 278 5.99 19.58 8.38
CA ILE A 278 5.26 20.77 8.83
C ILE A 278 4.05 20.30 9.63
N THR A 279 3.98 20.68 10.90
CA THR A 279 2.79 20.48 11.73
C THR A 279 2.13 21.82 11.96
N LEU A 280 0.85 21.93 11.60
CA LEU A 280 0.06 23.15 11.73
C LEU A 280 -1.39 22.83 12.14
N PRO A 281 -2.17 23.83 12.60
CA PRO A 281 -3.57 23.61 12.93
C PRO A 281 -4.38 23.18 11.70
N SER A 282 -5.17 22.11 11.84
CA SER A 282 -5.95 21.53 10.73
C SER A 282 -7.00 22.51 10.18
N ALA A 283 -7.54 23.37 11.04
CA ALA A 283 -8.47 24.43 10.67
C ALA A 283 -7.81 25.53 9.81
N GLU A 284 -6.57 25.88 10.11
CA GLU A 284 -5.81 26.87 9.34
C GLU A 284 -5.43 26.31 7.97
N PHE A 285 -4.95 25.06 7.91
CA PHE A 285 -4.69 24.38 6.64
C PHE A 285 -5.94 24.31 5.77
N GLN A 286 -7.09 23.93 6.34
CA GLN A 286 -8.37 23.89 5.65
C GLN A 286 -8.77 25.26 5.08
N ARG A 287 -8.58 26.33 5.85
CA ARG A 287 -8.87 27.69 5.41
C ARG A 287 -7.98 28.08 4.22
N ILE A 288 -6.67 27.86 4.32
CA ILE A 288 -5.70 28.15 3.25
C ILE A 288 -6.08 27.43 1.96
N CYS A 289 -6.34 26.12 2.02
CA CYS A 289 -6.72 25.35 0.83
C CYS A 289 -8.02 25.86 0.20
N ARG A 290 -9.01 26.25 1.02
CA ARG A 290 -10.30 26.73 0.53
C ARG A 290 -10.20 28.12 -0.11
N ASP A 291 -9.43 29.02 0.50
CA ASP A 291 -9.23 30.39 0.01
C ASP A 291 -8.45 30.36 -1.31
N LEU A 292 -7.39 29.56 -1.41
CA LEU A 292 -6.60 29.43 -2.64
C LEU A 292 -7.34 28.69 -3.76
N SER A 293 -8.21 27.73 -3.42
CA SER A 293 -9.03 27.00 -4.41
C SER A 293 -10.05 27.89 -5.13
N ALA A 294 -10.36 29.08 -4.61
CA ALA A 294 -11.19 30.06 -5.30
C ALA A 294 -10.43 30.85 -6.39
N LEU A 295 -9.10 30.84 -6.34
CA LEU A 295 -8.23 31.60 -7.25
C LEU A 295 -7.61 30.71 -8.34
N SER A 296 -7.20 29.49 -7.99
CA SER A 296 -6.52 28.56 -8.91
C SER A 296 -6.85 27.10 -8.57
N GLU A 297 -6.61 26.20 -9.52
CA GLU A 297 -6.73 24.75 -9.31
C GLU A 297 -5.46 24.12 -8.72
N SER A 298 -4.35 24.87 -8.69
CA SER A 298 -3.04 24.39 -8.25
C SER A 298 -2.45 25.29 -7.17
N VAL A 299 -1.73 24.69 -6.24
CA VAL A 299 -0.96 25.41 -5.21
C VAL A 299 0.48 24.92 -5.22
N SER A 300 1.42 25.86 -5.26
CA SER A 300 2.84 25.65 -4.94
C SER A 300 3.00 25.73 -3.42
N ILE A 301 3.55 24.67 -2.84
CA ILE A 301 3.92 24.59 -1.43
C ILE A 301 5.43 24.64 -1.37
N GLU A 302 5.96 25.77 -0.90
CA GLU A 302 7.38 26.03 -0.73
C GLU A 302 7.72 26.00 0.76
N ALA A 303 8.67 25.16 1.17
CA ALA A 303 9.20 25.15 2.53
C ALA A 303 10.69 25.53 2.49
N ASN A 304 11.04 26.58 3.24
CA ASN A 304 12.39 27.11 3.34
C ASN A 304 12.68 27.59 4.77
N LYS A 305 13.84 28.22 4.98
CA LYS A 305 14.27 28.68 6.33
C LYS A 305 13.37 29.77 6.92
N ASP A 306 12.65 30.53 6.10
CA ASP A 306 11.77 31.61 6.55
C ASP A 306 10.38 31.09 6.95
N GLY A 307 10.00 29.90 6.50
CA GLY A 307 8.74 29.24 6.83
C GLY A 307 8.19 28.40 5.67
N VAL A 308 6.88 28.15 5.71
CA VAL A 308 6.15 27.53 4.61
C VAL A 308 5.28 28.57 3.90
N LYS A 309 5.33 28.58 2.57
CA LYS A 309 4.56 29.45 1.71
C LYS A 309 3.66 28.61 0.80
N PHE A 310 2.36 28.91 0.84
CA PHE A 310 1.36 28.40 -0.08
C PHE A 310 1.07 29.48 -1.10
N ALA A 311 1.34 29.22 -2.38
CA ALA A 311 1.16 30.21 -3.45
C ALA A 311 0.36 29.62 -4.61
N CYS A 312 -0.50 30.43 -5.22
CA CYS A 312 -1.20 30.05 -6.43
C CYS A 312 -1.23 31.23 -7.42
N SER A 313 -1.18 30.89 -8.70
CA SER A 313 -1.38 31.82 -9.81
C SER A 313 -2.62 31.36 -10.57
N GLY A 314 -3.55 32.27 -10.83
CA GLY A 314 -4.78 31.97 -11.56
C GLY A 314 -5.27 33.18 -12.36
N ASP A 315 -6.30 32.97 -13.18
CA ASP A 315 -6.77 33.97 -14.14
C ASP A 315 -7.35 35.22 -13.47
N ILE A 316 -7.99 35.04 -12.31
CA ILE A 316 -8.60 36.13 -11.53
C ILE A 316 -7.53 36.92 -10.77
N GLY A 317 -6.41 36.27 -10.42
CA GLY A 317 -5.31 36.88 -9.69
C GLY A 317 -4.42 35.86 -8.98
N ASN A 318 -3.42 36.38 -8.27
CA ASN A 318 -2.44 35.59 -7.55
C ASN A 318 -2.72 35.65 -6.05
N GLY A 319 -2.54 34.53 -5.36
CA GLY A 319 -2.70 34.41 -3.91
C GLY A 319 -1.44 33.82 -3.27
N SER A 320 -1.07 34.31 -2.09
CA SER A 320 -0.01 33.67 -1.31
C SER A 320 -0.24 33.83 0.19
N VAL A 321 -0.07 32.75 0.93
CA VAL A 321 -0.10 32.71 2.40
C VAL A 321 1.23 32.17 2.88
N THR A 322 1.88 32.87 3.82
CA THR A 322 3.14 32.44 4.41
C THR A 322 2.95 32.20 5.90
N LEU A 323 3.24 30.99 6.35
CA LEU A 323 3.25 30.62 7.76
C LEU A 323 4.69 30.51 8.23
N ARG A 324 5.00 31.23 9.32
CA ARG A 324 6.29 31.14 10.00
C ARG A 324 6.17 30.18 11.19
N PRO A 325 7.28 29.54 11.61
CA PRO A 325 7.30 28.77 12.85
C PRO A 325 6.82 29.65 14.00
N HIS A 326 5.84 29.16 14.74
CA HIS A 326 5.27 29.88 15.88
C HIS A 326 4.85 28.87 16.95
N THR A 327 5.26 29.13 18.19
CA THR A 327 4.83 28.36 19.36
C THR A 327 3.86 29.20 20.15
N ASN A 328 2.63 28.74 20.28
CA ASN A 328 1.64 29.33 21.16
C ASN A 328 1.76 28.68 22.55
N VAL A 329 2.04 29.50 23.57
CA VAL A 329 2.29 29.04 24.95
C VAL A 329 1.00 28.59 25.65
N GLU A 330 -0.15 29.12 25.24
CA GLU A 330 -1.44 28.81 25.86
C GLU A 330 -2.08 27.55 25.28
N ASP A 331 -1.81 27.27 24.01
CA ASP A 331 -2.47 26.20 23.25
C ASP A 331 -1.50 25.63 22.20
N GLU A 332 -0.91 24.48 22.51
CA GLU A 332 0.09 23.85 21.63
C GLU A 332 -0.51 23.45 20.27
N ASP A 333 -1.81 23.13 20.22
CA ASP A 333 -2.52 22.74 18.99
C ASP A 333 -2.67 23.91 18.00
N LYS A 334 -2.45 25.14 18.46
CA LYS A 334 -2.41 26.35 17.63
C LYS A 334 -1.01 26.70 17.15
N SER A 335 -0.01 25.89 17.49
CA SER A 335 1.38 26.12 17.09
C SER A 335 1.65 25.61 15.67
N THR A 336 2.59 26.26 14.99
CA THR A 336 3.14 25.81 13.71
C THR A 336 4.59 25.40 13.93
N LYS A 337 4.88 24.10 13.77
CA LYS A 337 6.23 23.51 13.84
C LYS A 337 6.69 23.18 12.43
N ILE A 338 7.93 23.56 12.10
CA ILE A 338 8.53 23.33 10.79
C ILE A 338 9.90 22.73 11.01
N GLU A 339 10.08 21.50 10.58
CA GLU A 339 11.34 20.77 10.56
C GLU A 339 11.81 20.69 9.11
N LEU A 340 12.95 21.32 8.81
CA LEU A 340 13.49 21.45 7.46
C LEU A 340 14.89 20.86 7.39
N THR A 341 15.04 19.83 6.58
CA THR A 341 16.34 19.26 6.18
C THR A 341 16.84 19.95 4.91
N GLU A 342 15.98 20.04 3.89
CA GLU A 342 16.29 20.67 2.60
C GLU A 342 15.11 21.52 2.10
N PRO A 343 15.36 22.65 1.41
CA PRO A 343 14.29 23.42 0.78
C PRO A 343 13.55 22.61 -0.27
N VAL A 344 12.22 22.70 -0.25
CA VAL A 344 11.35 22.01 -1.22
C VAL A 344 10.33 22.97 -1.80
N ASN A 345 10.01 22.80 -3.08
CA ASN A 345 8.96 23.54 -3.75
C ASN A 345 8.24 22.61 -4.72
N LEU A 346 7.02 22.22 -4.36
CA LEU A 346 6.22 21.29 -5.15
C LEU A 346 4.83 21.85 -5.39
N THR A 347 4.28 21.54 -6.56
CA THR A 347 2.93 21.97 -6.96
C THR A 347 1.94 20.83 -6.81
N PHE A 348 0.79 21.08 -6.21
CA PHE A 348 -0.26 20.10 -5.97
C PHE A 348 -1.62 20.60 -6.47
N SER A 349 -2.54 19.67 -6.72
CA SER A 349 -3.92 20.01 -7.03
C SER A 349 -4.71 20.38 -5.78
N LEU A 350 -5.27 21.60 -5.77
CA LEU A 350 -6.10 22.09 -4.67
C LEU A 350 -7.39 21.28 -4.51
N LYS A 351 -7.92 20.70 -5.59
CA LYS A 351 -9.09 19.82 -5.55
C LYS A 351 -8.91 18.65 -4.57
N TYR A 352 -7.75 18.01 -4.60
CA TYR A 352 -7.44 16.90 -3.68
C TYR A 352 -7.18 17.39 -2.26
N LEU A 353 -6.42 18.49 -2.11
CA LEU A 353 -6.14 19.05 -0.78
C LEU A 353 -7.42 19.49 -0.05
N VAL A 354 -8.37 20.10 -0.75
CA VAL A 354 -9.69 20.47 -0.19
C VAL A 354 -10.46 19.22 0.25
N ASN A 355 -10.36 18.10 -0.48
CA ASN A 355 -10.95 16.83 -0.05
C ASN A 355 -10.27 16.29 1.22
N PHE A 356 -8.94 16.31 1.29
CA PHE A 356 -8.20 15.86 2.48
C PHE A 356 -8.52 16.70 3.71
N CYS A 357 -8.80 18.00 3.54
CA CYS A 357 -9.22 18.88 4.63
C CYS A 357 -10.58 18.51 5.26
N LYS A 358 -11.35 17.59 4.68
CA LYS A 358 -12.56 17.05 5.35
C LYS A 358 -12.21 16.22 6.60
N ALA A 359 -10.96 15.72 6.66
CA ALA A 359 -10.42 15.03 7.83
C ALA A 359 -10.06 15.98 9.00
N SER A 360 -10.13 17.31 8.84
CA SER A 360 -9.81 18.26 9.93
C SER A 360 -10.68 18.09 11.19
N SER A 361 -11.82 17.40 11.09
CA SER A 361 -12.65 17.06 12.25
C SER A 361 -12.11 15.90 13.11
N LEU A 362 -11.12 15.15 12.61
CA LEU A 362 -10.48 14.02 13.30
C LEU A 362 -9.36 14.45 14.23
N SER A 363 -8.62 15.50 13.85
CA SER A 363 -7.45 16.00 14.58
C SER A 363 -7.39 17.52 14.56
N ALA A 364 -7.02 18.12 15.69
CA ALA A 364 -6.81 19.57 15.80
C ALA A 364 -5.60 20.05 14.98
N THR A 365 -4.62 19.16 14.75
CA THR A 365 -3.41 19.42 13.97
C THR A 365 -3.33 18.50 12.76
N VAL A 366 -2.64 18.97 11.72
CA VAL A 366 -2.31 18.20 10.51
C VAL A 366 -0.81 18.23 10.29
N ARG A 367 -0.25 17.11 9.84
CA ARG A 367 1.17 16.98 9.51
C ARG A 367 1.35 16.81 8.01
N LEU A 368 2.10 17.71 7.39
CA LEU A 368 2.47 17.69 5.97
C LEU A 368 3.93 17.29 5.85
N CYS A 369 4.22 16.22 5.10
CA CYS A 369 5.59 15.80 4.84
C CYS A 369 5.87 15.88 3.33
N LEU A 370 6.92 16.60 2.97
CA LEU A 370 7.29 16.93 1.59
C LEU A 370 8.72 16.48 1.27
N SER A 371 8.92 15.99 0.05
CA SER A 371 10.23 15.76 -0.55
C SER A 371 10.07 15.66 -2.06
N ASN A 372 11.09 16.06 -2.84
CA ASN A 372 10.96 16.24 -4.29
C ASN A 372 10.69 14.94 -5.07
N GLU A 373 11.11 13.80 -4.50
CA GLU A 373 11.05 12.49 -5.16
C GLU A 373 9.83 11.65 -4.73
N VAL A 374 9.06 12.12 -3.73
CA VAL A 374 7.99 11.32 -3.10
C VAL A 374 6.68 12.10 -3.04
N PRO A 375 5.54 11.40 -3.02
CA PRO A 375 4.24 12.04 -2.83
C PRO A 375 4.18 12.85 -1.54
N LEU A 376 3.40 13.94 -1.56
CA LEU A 376 3.04 14.68 -0.35
C LEU A 376 2.26 13.75 0.57
N LEU A 377 2.71 13.63 1.82
CA LEU A 377 1.97 12.98 2.89
C LEU A 377 1.21 14.02 3.71
N VAL A 378 -0.11 13.86 3.81
CA VAL A 378 -0.99 14.61 4.71
C VAL A 378 -1.53 13.65 5.76
N GLU A 379 -1.09 13.80 7.00
CA GLU A 379 -1.46 12.93 8.11
C GLU A 379 -2.33 13.67 9.13
N TYR A 380 -3.46 13.04 9.48
CA TYR A 380 -4.28 13.37 10.63
C TYR A 380 -4.14 12.24 11.64
N GLN A 381 -3.64 12.56 12.84
CA GLN A 381 -3.57 11.57 13.91
C GLN A 381 -4.95 11.28 14.46
N MET A 382 -5.17 10.02 14.81
CA MET A 382 -6.38 9.56 15.47
C MET A 382 -5.95 8.84 16.74
N GLY A 383 -6.73 8.87 17.83
CA GLY A 383 -6.28 8.41 19.15
C GLY A 383 -5.42 7.12 19.14
N ALA A 384 -5.92 6.05 18.53
CA ALA A 384 -5.22 4.76 18.36
C ALA A 384 -4.78 4.50 16.91
N GLY A 385 -4.44 5.52 16.13
CA GLY A 385 -4.22 5.33 14.71
C GLY A 385 -3.94 6.59 13.90
N TYR A 386 -4.21 6.52 12.60
CA TYR A 386 -4.04 7.65 11.70
C TYR A 386 -4.92 7.55 10.46
N LEU A 387 -5.14 8.70 9.84
CA LEU A 387 -5.61 8.84 8.47
C LEU A 387 -4.56 9.60 7.66
N ARG A 388 -3.94 8.90 6.72
CA ARG A 388 -2.90 9.42 5.83
C ARG A 388 -3.40 9.51 4.41
N PHE A 389 -3.13 10.64 3.77
CA PHE A 389 -3.33 10.84 2.35
C PHE A 389 -1.99 11.06 1.67
N TYR A 390 -1.79 10.40 0.54
CA TYR A 390 -0.64 10.59 -0.33
C TYR A 390 -1.11 11.23 -1.62
N LEU A 391 -0.41 12.26 -2.08
CA LEU A 391 -0.76 12.98 -3.30
C LEU A 391 0.49 13.20 -4.15
N ALA A 392 0.45 12.70 -5.38
CA ALA A 392 1.52 12.94 -6.33
C ALA A 392 1.61 14.43 -6.66
N PRO A 393 2.83 15.00 -6.74
CA PRO A 393 3.00 16.36 -7.21
C PRO A 393 2.60 16.46 -8.68
N LYS A 394 2.11 17.64 -9.08
CA LYS A 394 2.01 17.98 -10.50
C LYS A 394 3.43 18.14 -11.03
N ILE A 395 3.78 17.33 -12.02
CA ILE A 395 4.99 17.54 -12.80
C ILE A 395 4.76 18.87 -13.54
N GLY A 396 5.59 19.87 -13.27
CA GLY A 396 5.63 21.06 -14.11
C GLY A 396 6.09 20.66 -15.50
N ASP A 397 5.53 21.24 -16.54
CA ASP A 397 6.17 21.20 -17.86
C ASP A 397 7.53 21.90 -17.67
N GLU A 398 8.60 21.12 -17.53
CA GLU A 398 9.96 21.64 -17.66
C GLU A 398 10.09 22.13 -19.11
N GLU A 399 9.99 23.44 -19.31
CA GLU A 399 10.37 24.10 -20.57
C GLU A 399 11.87 23.94 -20.87
#